data_AF-A0A524CQR1-F1
#
_entry.id   AF-A0A524CQR1-F1
#
_cell.length_a   1.000
_cell.length_b   1.000
_cell.length_c   1.000
_cell.angle_alpha   90.00
_cell.angle_beta   90.00
_cell.angle_gamma   90.00
#
_symmetry.space_group_name_H-M   'P 1'
#
loop_
_entity.id
_entity.type
_entity.pdbx_description
1 polymer ?
#
loop_
_entity_poly.entity_id
_entity_poly.type
_entity_poly.pdbx_seq_one_letter_code
_entity_poly.pdbx_strand_id
1 'polypeptide(L)'
;MKFQKLAKVLSDLESTTKRLEMIDILAEFFREIKKEKNLEDVDKIVYLLQGQLTSNIKQFPKMGIAEKMIIEALSIHSGVNKKKIKEVLIKKGDVGAAAEEILKTKKKQKSILDFQANNDSPQESIEISELYKALQKIAITEGSGSHDTKLGILRGLMNRISPLETKYLFRVITSTLRVGVSTQTIIDGLAVGFTGSKSNRDLIEKAFNIHPDLGEMTKILAEEGISKIKQVQVTYGIPIRMMLASRVPYEEIIGKLGVPCVAEYKLDGERLQIHKKGTDIQLFSRR
;
A
#
# COMPACT_ATOMS: atom_id res chain seq x y z
N MET A 1 14.62 6.54 -0.27
CA MET A 1 14.37 6.34 1.18
C MET A 1 14.51 4.86 1.50
N LYS A 2 15.14 4.50 2.62
CA LYS A 2 15.28 3.10 3.06
C LYS A 2 13.94 2.47 3.41
N PHE A 3 13.73 1.20 3.06
CA PHE A 3 12.51 0.45 3.39
C PHE A 3 12.32 0.29 4.90
N GLN A 4 13.41 0.19 5.66
CA GLN A 4 13.38 0.14 7.13
C GLN A 4 12.60 1.29 7.75
N LYS A 5 12.72 2.52 7.22
CA LYS A 5 11.98 3.70 7.70
C LYS A 5 10.48 3.50 7.53
N LEU A 6 10.04 3.04 6.37
CA LEU A 6 8.62 2.74 6.11
C LEU A 6 8.12 1.57 6.97
N ALA A 7 8.91 0.50 7.12
CA ALA A 7 8.57 -0.64 7.97
C ALA A 7 8.37 -0.22 9.44
N LYS A 8 9.18 0.73 9.93
CA LYS A 8 9.00 1.31 11.27
C LYS A 8 7.69 2.08 11.38
N VAL A 9 7.38 2.96 10.42
CA VAL A 9 6.09 3.68 10.38
C VAL A 9 4.91 2.72 10.36
N LEU A 10 4.94 1.67 9.54
CA LEU A 10 3.89 0.64 9.51
C LEU A 10 3.74 -0.08 10.86
N SER A 11 4.85 -0.32 11.57
CA SER A 11 4.84 -0.89 12.91
C SER A 11 4.25 0.05 13.95
N ASP A 12 4.53 1.34 13.87
CA ASP A 12 4.00 2.33 14.79
C ASP A 12 2.48 2.50 14.56
N LEU A 13 2.05 2.49 13.31
CA LEU A 13 0.63 2.49 12.93
C LEU A 13 -0.13 1.25 13.44
N GLU A 14 0.47 0.06 13.32
CA GLU A 14 -0.11 -1.18 13.85
C GLU A 14 -0.20 -1.21 15.38
N SER A 15 0.66 -0.45 16.08
CA SER A 15 0.72 -0.44 17.54
C SER A 15 -0.39 0.39 18.22
N THR A 16 -1.11 1.21 17.46
CA THR A 16 -2.22 2.03 17.96
C THR A 16 -3.53 1.68 17.29
N THR A 17 -4.64 1.84 18.00
CA THR A 17 -6.01 1.73 17.46
C THR A 17 -6.67 3.10 17.29
N LYS A 18 -6.02 4.17 17.78
CA LYS A 18 -6.59 5.52 17.78
C LYS A 18 -6.27 6.21 16.47
N ARG A 19 -7.32 6.55 15.71
CA ARG A 19 -7.18 7.22 14.41
C ARG A 19 -6.41 8.54 14.49
N LEU A 20 -6.56 9.33 15.58
CA LEU A 20 -5.82 10.58 15.73
C LEU A 20 -4.31 10.35 15.85
N GLU A 21 -3.88 9.36 16.65
CA GLU A 21 -2.46 9.00 16.76
C GLU A 21 -1.91 8.50 15.42
N MET A 22 -2.68 7.73 14.65
CA MET A 22 -2.29 7.33 13.29
C MET A 22 -2.08 8.52 12.35
N ILE A 23 -2.96 9.54 12.44
CA ILE A 23 -2.82 10.77 11.66
C ILE A 23 -1.53 11.49 12.03
N ASP A 24 -1.22 11.57 13.33
CA ASP A 24 0.00 12.24 13.81
C ASP A 24 1.27 11.52 13.31
N ILE A 25 1.31 10.19 13.40
CA ILE A 25 2.41 9.36 12.87
C ILE A 25 2.61 9.61 11.37
N LEU A 26 1.52 9.61 10.59
CA LEU A 26 1.58 9.85 9.15
C LEU A 26 2.01 11.29 8.83
N ALA A 27 1.49 12.27 9.57
CA ALA A 27 1.81 13.67 9.38
C ALA A 27 3.29 13.97 9.66
N GLU A 28 3.85 13.40 10.73
CA GLU A 28 5.27 13.48 11.04
C GLU A 28 6.10 12.83 9.92
N PHE A 29 5.75 11.62 9.51
CA PHE A 29 6.44 10.91 8.43
C PHE A 29 6.46 11.70 7.11
N PHE A 30 5.33 12.27 6.69
CA PHE A 30 5.27 13.08 5.46
C PHE A 30 6.02 14.41 5.60
N ARG A 31 6.03 15.01 6.79
CA ARG A 31 6.82 16.22 7.06
C ARG A 31 8.32 15.95 6.93
N GLU A 32 8.78 14.80 7.41
CA GLU A 32 10.17 14.37 7.23
C GLU A 32 10.53 14.16 5.76
N ILE A 33 9.70 13.45 5.00
CA ILE A 33 9.90 13.26 3.54
C ILE A 33 10.04 14.61 2.84
N LYS A 34 9.15 15.56 3.15
CA LYS A 34 9.19 16.92 2.61
C LYS A 34 10.50 17.64 2.98
N LYS A 35 10.93 17.54 4.24
CA LYS A 35 12.15 18.19 4.74
C LYS A 35 13.42 17.62 4.08
N GLU A 36 13.48 16.30 3.90
CA GLU A 36 14.59 15.59 3.26
C GLU A 36 14.61 15.76 1.73
N LYS A 37 13.58 16.39 1.14
CA LYS A 37 13.37 16.51 -0.32
C LYS A 37 13.40 15.16 -1.05
N ASN A 38 13.02 14.08 -0.38
CA ASN A 38 13.02 12.73 -0.91
C ASN A 38 11.71 12.43 -1.65
N LEU A 39 11.44 13.16 -2.74
CA LEU A 39 10.13 13.15 -3.40
C LEU A 39 10.00 12.10 -4.51
N GLU A 40 11.13 11.55 -4.99
CA GLU A 40 11.17 10.64 -6.16
C GLU A 40 10.32 9.37 -5.97
N ASP A 41 10.24 8.86 -4.74
CA ASP A 41 9.54 7.62 -4.39
C ASP A 41 8.23 7.86 -3.62
N VAL A 42 7.75 9.10 -3.50
CA VAL A 42 6.60 9.42 -2.63
C VAL A 42 5.31 8.71 -3.07
N ASP A 43 5.10 8.57 -4.38
CA ASP A 43 3.99 7.81 -4.97
C ASP A 43 4.05 6.33 -4.55
N LYS A 44 5.24 5.72 -4.67
CA LYS A 44 5.51 4.32 -4.29
C LYS A 44 5.27 4.10 -2.81
N ILE A 45 5.73 5.03 -1.96
CA ILE A 45 5.52 4.99 -0.51
C ILE A 45 4.02 4.96 -0.19
N VAL A 46 3.23 5.80 -0.85
CA VAL A 46 1.78 5.87 -0.63
C VAL A 46 1.08 4.59 -1.09
N TYR A 47 1.47 4.01 -2.23
CA TYR A 47 0.93 2.71 -2.64
C TYR A 47 1.23 1.62 -1.61
N LEU A 48 2.46 1.58 -1.09
CA LEU A 48 2.86 0.62 -0.05
C LEU A 48 2.10 0.84 1.27
N LEU A 49 1.85 2.09 1.68
CA LEU A 49 0.98 2.42 2.82
C LEU A 49 -0.47 1.96 2.63
N GLN A 50 -0.94 1.88 1.38
CA GLN A 50 -2.24 1.32 1.02
C GLN A 50 -2.21 -0.21 0.87
N GLY A 51 -1.05 -0.87 1.01
CA GLY A 51 -0.89 -2.32 0.86
C GLY A 51 -1.01 -2.78 -0.60
N GLN A 52 -0.74 -1.90 -1.56
CA GLN A 52 -0.81 -2.18 -2.99
C GLN A 52 0.49 -1.76 -3.69
N LEU A 53 0.73 -2.31 -4.88
CA LEU A 53 1.88 -1.93 -5.69
C LEU A 53 1.58 -0.67 -6.50
N THR A 54 0.36 -0.51 -7.01
CA THR A 54 -0.05 0.67 -7.77
C THR A 54 -1.54 0.93 -7.56
N SER A 55 -2.06 2.03 -8.11
CA SER A 55 -3.50 2.30 -8.09
C SER A 55 -4.25 1.22 -8.88
N ASN A 56 -5.40 0.80 -8.36
CA ASN A 56 -6.34 -0.12 -9.00
C ASN A 56 -6.77 0.31 -10.41
N ILE A 57 -6.73 1.62 -10.70
CA ILE A 57 -7.12 2.16 -12.01
C ILE A 57 -6.08 1.94 -13.11
N LYS A 58 -4.82 1.62 -12.76
CA LYS A 58 -3.69 1.53 -13.71
C LYS A 58 -3.55 0.18 -14.42
N GLN A 59 -4.54 -0.72 -14.33
CA GLN A 59 -4.58 -2.04 -14.99
C GLN A 59 -3.27 -2.84 -14.89
N PHE A 60 -2.65 -2.88 -13.71
CA PHE A 60 -1.38 -3.56 -13.52
C PHE A 60 -1.56 -5.01 -13.05
N PRO A 61 -0.70 -5.96 -13.46
CA PRO A 61 -0.78 -7.35 -12.99
C PRO A 61 -0.72 -7.46 -11.47
N LYS A 62 -1.49 -8.42 -10.92
CA LYS A 62 -1.35 -8.77 -9.50
C LYS A 62 -0.03 -9.52 -9.27
N MET A 63 0.50 -9.45 -8.06
CA MET A 63 1.75 -10.14 -7.67
C MET A 63 1.78 -11.64 -8.05
N GLY A 64 0.61 -12.30 -7.94
CA GLY A 64 0.48 -13.72 -8.23
C GLY A 64 1.33 -14.61 -7.29
N ILE A 65 1.53 -14.17 -6.04
CA ILE A 65 2.21 -14.95 -5.01
C ILE A 65 1.16 -15.51 -4.05
N ALA A 66 1.10 -16.83 -3.95
CA ALA A 66 0.30 -17.51 -2.95
C ALA A 66 1.06 -17.66 -1.62
N GLU A 67 0.32 -17.73 -0.51
CA GLU A 67 0.87 -18.01 0.82
C GLU A 67 1.79 -19.24 0.85
N LYS A 68 1.45 -20.30 0.09
CA LYS A 68 2.30 -21.50 -0.03
C LYS A 68 3.71 -21.20 -0.56
N MET A 69 3.83 -20.28 -1.52
CA MET A 69 5.12 -19.85 -2.08
C MET A 69 5.91 -19.02 -1.06
N ILE A 70 5.23 -18.19 -0.25
CA ILE A 70 5.85 -17.44 0.85
C ILE A 70 6.42 -18.40 1.90
N ILE A 71 5.65 -19.41 2.31
CA ILE A 71 6.10 -20.46 3.25
C ILE A 71 7.33 -21.19 2.69
N GLU A 72 7.34 -21.47 1.39
CA GLU A 72 8.48 -22.10 0.73
C GLU A 72 9.72 -21.21 0.72
N ALA A 73 9.59 -19.95 0.30
CA ALA A 73 10.68 -19.00 0.31
C ALA A 73 11.24 -18.82 1.72
N LEU A 74 10.36 -18.68 2.72
CA LEU A 74 10.73 -18.53 4.13
C LEU A 74 11.40 -19.79 4.67
N SER A 75 10.94 -20.99 4.30
CA SER A 75 11.56 -22.26 4.70
C SER A 75 13.00 -22.35 4.20
N ILE A 76 13.22 -22.02 2.92
CA ILE A 76 14.54 -22.06 2.31
C ILE A 76 15.46 -20.99 2.91
N HIS A 77 14.95 -19.78 3.18
CA HIS A 77 15.74 -18.68 3.72
C HIS A 77 16.05 -18.85 5.23
N SER A 78 15.07 -19.29 6.02
CA SER A 78 15.23 -19.48 7.47
C SER A 78 15.92 -20.80 7.84
N GLY A 79 15.86 -21.82 6.96
CA GLY A 79 16.25 -23.20 7.28
C GLY A 79 15.21 -23.95 8.13
N VAL A 80 14.08 -23.33 8.47
CA VAL A 80 13.02 -23.93 9.27
C VAL A 80 12.10 -24.76 8.37
N ASN A 81 11.72 -25.96 8.84
CA ASN A 81 10.82 -26.84 8.11
C ASN A 81 9.44 -26.19 7.87
N LYS A 82 8.90 -26.35 6.65
CA LYS A 82 7.57 -25.83 6.24
C LYS A 82 6.45 -26.15 7.23
N LYS A 83 6.46 -27.33 7.89
CA LYS A 83 5.47 -27.73 8.90
C LYS A 83 5.49 -26.81 10.13
N LYS A 84 6.68 -26.55 10.68
CA LYS A 84 6.86 -25.63 11.81
C LYS A 84 6.47 -24.20 11.43
N ILE A 85 6.76 -23.77 10.21
CA ILE A 85 6.31 -22.46 9.71
C ILE A 85 4.79 -22.37 9.69
N LYS A 86 4.10 -23.41 9.22
CA LYS A 86 2.63 -23.47 9.24
C LYS A 86 2.06 -23.42 10.66
N GLU A 87 2.70 -24.08 11.62
CA GLU A 87 2.27 -24.03 13.04
C GLU A 87 2.38 -22.60 13.61
N VAL A 88 3.47 -21.88 13.31
CA VAL A 88 3.63 -20.47 13.70
C VAL A 88 2.61 -19.58 12.99
N LEU A 89 2.37 -19.82 11.70
CA LEU A 89 1.36 -19.11 10.92
C LEU A 89 -0.04 -19.23 11.52
N ILE A 90 -0.46 -20.44 11.93
CA ILE A 90 -1.76 -20.65 12.58
C ILE A 90 -1.85 -19.84 13.87
N LYS A 91 -0.77 -19.79 14.68
CA LYS A 91 -0.74 -19.03 15.94
C LYS A 91 -0.77 -17.52 15.73
N LYS A 92 -0.11 -17.01 14.68
CA LYS A 92 0.00 -15.57 14.41
C LYS A 92 -1.12 -15.02 13.53
N GLY A 93 -1.76 -15.86 12.73
CA GLY A 93 -2.87 -15.50 11.85
C GLY A 93 -2.49 -14.73 10.58
N ASP A 94 -1.20 -14.43 10.33
CA ASP A 94 -0.69 -13.99 9.03
C ASP A 94 0.77 -14.36 8.78
N VAL A 95 1.12 -14.47 7.50
CA VAL A 95 2.46 -14.84 7.03
C VAL A 95 3.54 -13.84 7.38
N GLY A 96 3.22 -12.54 7.48
CA GLY A 96 4.18 -11.50 7.82
C GLY A 96 4.63 -11.63 9.28
N ALA A 97 3.66 -11.70 10.20
CA ALA A 97 3.93 -11.87 11.62
C ALA A 97 4.64 -13.21 11.92
N ALA A 98 4.26 -14.29 11.22
CA ALA A 98 4.96 -15.56 11.33
C ALA A 98 6.42 -15.46 10.86
N ALA A 99 6.66 -14.80 9.72
CA ALA A 99 8.02 -14.58 9.21
C ALA A 99 8.88 -13.76 10.18
N GLU A 100 8.34 -12.70 10.78
CA GLU A 100 9.06 -11.90 11.77
C GLU A 100 9.52 -12.75 12.96
N GLU A 101 8.64 -13.58 13.53
CA GLU A 101 8.96 -14.44 14.67
C GLU A 101 10.03 -15.49 14.32
N ILE A 102 9.89 -16.13 13.16
CA ILE A 102 10.84 -17.13 12.67
C ILE A 102 12.23 -16.52 12.46
N LEU A 103 12.29 -15.31 11.91
CA LEU A 103 13.56 -14.66 11.59
C LEU A 103 14.21 -14.01 12.82
N LYS A 104 13.44 -13.55 13.82
CA LYS A 104 13.97 -13.06 15.10
C LYS A 104 14.63 -14.16 15.93
N THR A 105 14.12 -15.38 15.86
CA THR A 105 14.63 -16.53 16.65
C THR A 105 15.87 -17.17 16.04
N LYS A 106 16.28 -16.77 14.83
CA LYS A 106 17.49 -17.28 14.17
C LYS A 106 18.74 -16.64 14.79
N LYS A 107 19.59 -17.44 15.42
CA LYS A 107 21.01 -17.07 15.60
C LYS A 107 21.63 -16.98 14.20
N LYS A 108 22.19 -15.83 13.81
CA LYS A 108 22.92 -15.68 12.54
C LYS A 108 23.96 -16.80 12.44
N GLN A 109 23.77 -17.73 11.51
CA GLN A 109 24.85 -18.63 11.10
C GLN A 109 25.87 -17.76 10.37
N LYS A 110 26.98 -17.45 11.03
CA LYS A 110 28.09 -16.71 10.43
C LYS A 110 28.68 -17.55 9.30
N SER A 111 28.72 -17.01 8.09
CA SER A 111 29.47 -17.57 6.96
C SER A 111 30.97 -17.36 7.17
N ILE A 112 31.81 -18.17 6.54
CA ILE A 112 33.28 -17.94 6.50
C ILE A 112 33.61 -16.56 5.91
N LEU A 113 32.75 -16.03 5.02
CA LEU A 113 32.87 -14.68 4.47
C LEU A 113 32.60 -13.58 5.52
N ASP A 114 31.81 -13.86 6.56
CA ASP A 114 31.55 -12.94 7.67
C ASP A 114 32.72 -12.83 8.66
N PHE A 115 33.76 -13.67 8.49
CA PHE A 115 35.01 -13.55 9.26
C PHE A 115 36.03 -12.64 8.56
N GLN A 116 35.93 -12.44 7.23
CA GLN A 116 36.84 -11.56 6.48
C GLN A 116 36.31 -10.13 6.37
N ALA A 117 34.99 -9.96 6.39
CA ALA A 117 34.37 -8.65 6.54
C ALA A 117 34.11 -8.45 8.04
N ASN A 118 34.70 -7.42 8.66
CA ASN A 118 34.34 -6.92 9.98
C ASN A 118 32.89 -6.39 9.99
N ASN A 119 31.92 -7.28 9.77
CA ASN A 119 30.51 -6.96 9.58
C ASN A 119 29.79 -6.89 10.93
N ASP A 120 30.22 -5.94 11.78
CA ASP A 120 29.32 -5.27 12.73
C ASP A 120 28.54 -4.13 12.05
N SER A 121 28.67 -4.00 10.72
CA SER A 121 27.84 -3.11 9.92
C SER A 121 26.39 -3.57 9.94
N PRO A 122 25.42 -2.72 10.36
CA PRO A 122 24.01 -3.04 10.24
C PRO A 122 23.69 -3.38 8.78
N GLN A 123 22.95 -4.47 8.59
CA GLN A 123 22.51 -4.95 7.28
C GLN A 123 21.86 -3.76 6.54
N GLU A 124 22.52 -3.24 5.50
CA GLU A 124 22.01 -2.06 4.79
C GLU A 124 20.67 -2.39 4.15
N SER A 125 19.61 -1.83 4.72
CA SER A 125 18.25 -1.91 4.17
C SER A 125 18.23 -1.43 2.72
N ILE A 126 17.37 -2.05 1.92
CA ILE A 126 17.15 -1.69 0.52
C ILE A 126 16.41 -0.36 0.39
N GLU A 127 16.60 0.35 -0.73
CA GLU A 127 15.80 1.53 -1.06
C GLU A 127 14.37 1.14 -1.46
N ILE A 128 13.40 2.05 -1.25
CA ILE A 128 12.02 1.87 -1.72
C ILE A 128 11.98 1.66 -3.25
N SER A 129 12.75 2.42 -4.03
CA SER A 129 12.83 2.24 -5.48
C SER A 129 13.29 0.83 -5.87
N GLU A 130 14.25 0.25 -5.15
CA GLU A 130 14.74 -1.10 -5.38
C GLU A 130 13.70 -2.16 -4.99
N LEU A 131 13.08 -2.01 -3.81
CA LEU A 131 11.97 -2.86 -3.39
C LEU A 131 10.87 -2.87 -4.45
N TYR A 132 10.44 -1.68 -4.88
CA TYR A 132 9.34 -1.53 -5.83
C TYR A 132 9.67 -2.16 -7.19
N LYS A 133 10.90 -1.99 -7.70
CA LYS A 133 11.37 -2.68 -8.92
C LYS A 133 11.30 -4.20 -8.78
N ALA A 134 11.71 -4.75 -7.63
CA ALA A 134 11.62 -6.18 -7.38
C ALA A 134 10.17 -6.69 -7.33
N LEU A 135 9.27 -5.93 -6.68
CA LEU A 135 7.83 -6.24 -6.62
C LEU A 135 7.16 -6.14 -7.99
N GLN A 136 7.50 -5.14 -8.81
CA GLN A 136 7.04 -5.03 -10.20
C GLN A 136 7.53 -6.22 -11.03
N LYS A 137 8.81 -6.59 -10.90
CA LYS A 137 9.36 -7.76 -11.60
C LYS A 137 8.60 -9.03 -11.22
N ILE A 138 8.28 -9.24 -9.94
CA ILE A 138 7.45 -10.36 -9.49
C ILE A 138 6.08 -10.34 -10.19
N ALA A 139 5.40 -9.19 -10.22
CA ALA A 139 4.05 -9.07 -10.77
C ALA A 139 3.98 -9.36 -12.27
N ILE A 140 4.97 -8.90 -13.05
CA ILE A 140 5.02 -9.11 -14.51
C ILE A 140 5.59 -10.48 -14.91
N THR A 141 6.21 -11.22 -13.98
CA THR A 141 6.80 -12.54 -14.28
C THR A 141 5.68 -13.59 -14.40
N GLU A 142 5.54 -14.16 -15.59
CA GLU A 142 4.55 -15.20 -15.93
C GLU A 142 5.18 -16.32 -16.79
N GLY A 143 4.40 -17.38 -17.05
CA GLY A 143 4.84 -18.51 -17.87
C GLY A 143 5.70 -19.56 -17.12
N SER A 144 6.34 -20.44 -17.91
CA SER A 144 7.18 -21.52 -17.37
C SER A 144 8.40 -20.96 -16.63
N GLY A 145 8.74 -21.54 -15.47
CA GLY A 145 9.84 -21.06 -14.62
C GLY A 145 9.54 -19.78 -13.82
N SER A 146 8.33 -19.22 -13.93
CA SER A 146 7.93 -18.04 -13.16
C SER A 146 7.95 -18.28 -11.65
N HIS A 147 7.59 -19.50 -11.21
CA HIS A 147 7.62 -19.90 -9.81
C HIS A 147 9.02 -19.72 -9.20
N ASP A 148 10.05 -20.32 -9.82
CA ASP A 148 11.42 -20.31 -9.29
C ASP A 148 12.05 -18.93 -9.36
N THR A 149 11.71 -18.16 -10.39
CA THR A 149 12.12 -16.75 -10.52
C THR A 149 11.57 -15.92 -9.38
N LYS A 150 10.25 -16.01 -9.09
CA LYS A 150 9.61 -15.29 -7.97
C LYS A 150 10.21 -15.72 -6.63
N LEU A 151 10.42 -17.02 -6.44
CA LEU A 151 11.08 -17.57 -5.25
C LEU A 151 12.49 -16.98 -5.05
N GLY A 152 13.29 -16.92 -6.12
CA GLY A 152 14.62 -16.33 -6.12
C GLY A 152 14.62 -14.85 -5.71
N ILE A 153 13.69 -14.06 -6.26
CA ILE A 153 13.55 -12.63 -5.92
C ILE A 153 13.18 -12.47 -4.44
N LEU A 154 12.20 -13.22 -3.93
CA LEU A 154 11.80 -13.14 -2.52
C LEU A 154 12.96 -13.47 -1.57
N ARG A 155 13.75 -14.50 -1.90
CA ARG A 155 14.95 -14.86 -1.12
C ARG A 155 16.01 -13.77 -1.17
N GLY A 156 16.25 -13.18 -2.34
CA GLY A 156 17.17 -12.06 -2.51
C GLY A 156 16.78 -10.85 -1.66
N LEU A 157 15.49 -10.52 -1.61
CA LEU A 157 14.96 -9.45 -0.75
C LEU A 157 15.16 -9.78 0.73
N MET A 158 14.74 -10.97 1.19
CA MET A 158 14.88 -11.38 2.60
C MET A 158 16.33 -11.39 3.10
N ASN A 159 17.30 -11.65 2.22
CA ASN A 159 18.72 -11.60 2.59
C ASN A 159 19.24 -10.19 2.90
N ARG A 160 18.51 -9.13 2.56
CA ARG A 160 18.96 -7.74 2.66
C ARG A 160 18.06 -6.86 3.54
N ILE A 161 17.03 -7.45 4.13
CA ILE A 161 16.07 -6.73 4.97
C ILE A 161 15.93 -7.41 6.33
N SER A 162 15.53 -6.63 7.33
CA SER A 162 15.31 -7.10 8.69
C SER A 162 14.06 -7.99 8.83
N PRO A 163 13.90 -8.69 9.97
CA PRO A 163 12.66 -9.41 10.27
C PRO A 163 11.41 -8.53 10.23
N LEU A 164 11.51 -7.29 10.70
CA LEU A 164 10.39 -6.32 10.68
C LEU A 164 10.04 -5.92 9.24
N GLU A 165 11.04 -5.65 8.42
CA GLU A 165 10.83 -5.37 6.99
C GLU A 165 10.22 -6.57 6.27
N THR A 166 10.66 -7.79 6.60
CA THR A 166 10.09 -9.03 6.01
C THR A 166 8.61 -9.18 6.34
N LYS A 167 8.19 -8.81 7.56
CA LYS A 167 6.77 -8.78 7.94
C LYS A 167 5.95 -7.93 6.97
N TYR A 168 6.37 -6.69 6.76
CA TYR A 168 5.62 -5.76 5.92
C TYR A 168 5.76 -6.06 4.44
N LEU A 169 6.91 -6.59 3.98
CA LEU A 169 7.08 -7.11 2.63
C LEU A 169 6.00 -8.16 2.32
N PHE A 170 5.87 -9.18 3.17
CA PHE A 170 4.89 -10.25 2.94
C PHE A 170 3.46 -9.76 3.05
N ARG A 171 3.17 -8.84 3.99
CA ARG A 171 1.84 -8.25 4.10
C ARG A 171 1.46 -7.37 2.91
N VAL A 172 2.41 -6.68 2.27
CA VAL A 172 2.19 -5.95 1.01
C VAL A 172 1.92 -6.95 -0.11
N ILE A 173 2.72 -8.01 -0.23
CA ILE A 173 2.57 -9.04 -1.27
C ILE A 173 1.20 -9.73 -1.18
N THR A 174 0.72 -10.02 0.03
CA THR A 174 -0.59 -10.64 0.25
C THR A 174 -1.74 -9.64 0.31
N SER A 175 -1.47 -8.34 0.15
CA SER A 175 -2.44 -7.25 0.31
C SER A 175 -3.21 -7.29 1.65
N THR A 176 -2.52 -7.71 2.71
CA THR A 176 -3.04 -7.79 4.09
C THR A 176 -2.17 -6.99 5.05
N LEU A 177 -2.06 -5.67 4.82
CA LEU A 177 -1.16 -4.78 5.58
C LEU A 177 -1.45 -4.75 7.09
N ARG A 178 -2.74 -4.87 7.47
CA ARG A 178 -3.21 -4.98 8.87
C ARG A 178 -2.73 -3.87 9.80
N VAL A 179 -2.57 -2.65 9.28
CA VAL A 179 -2.15 -1.46 10.05
C VAL A 179 -3.31 -0.58 10.52
N GLY A 180 -4.57 -0.93 10.20
CA GLY A 180 -5.74 -0.13 10.60
C GLY A 180 -5.89 1.23 9.89
N VAL A 181 -4.98 1.56 8.97
CA VAL A 181 -4.99 2.83 8.24
C VAL A 181 -5.90 2.76 7.02
N SER A 182 -6.90 3.62 7.00
CA SER A 182 -7.75 3.84 5.82
C SER A 182 -7.12 4.87 4.88
N THR A 183 -7.54 4.86 3.61
CA THR A 183 -7.16 5.92 2.65
C THR A 183 -7.48 7.33 3.16
N GLN A 184 -8.58 7.48 3.91
CA GLN A 184 -8.96 8.76 4.50
C GLN A 184 -7.97 9.21 5.58
N THR A 185 -7.50 8.29 6.40
CA THR A 185 -6.45 8.55 7.40
C THR A 185 -5.14 8.98 6.73
N ILE A 186 -4.79 8.41 5.57
CA ILE A 186 -3.63 8.86 4.77
C ILE A 186 -3.84 10.29 4.26
N ILE A 187 -5.03 10.61 3.74
CA ILE A 187 -5.37 11.97 3.28
C ILE A 187 -5.26 13.01 4.41
N ASP A 188 -5.73 12.68 5.62
CA ASP A 188 -5.54 13.53 6.80
C ASP A 188 -4.05 13.76 7.11
N GLY A 189 -3.25 12.68 7.09
CA GLY A 189 -1.80 12.75 7.28
C GLY A 189 -1.10 13.58 6.22
N LEU A 190 -1.49 13.47 4.95
CA LEU A 190 -0.96 14.27 3.84
C LEU A 190 -1.29 15.75 4.02
N ALA A 191 -2.53 16.08 4.40
CA ALA A 191 -2.95 17.45 4.65
C ALA A 191 -2.07 18.11 5.71
N VAL A 192 -1.89 17.46 6.86
CA VAL A 192 -1.07 18.01 7.96
C VAL A 192 0.43 17.96 7.62
N GLY A 193 0.93 16.85 7.10
CA GLY A 193 2.36 16.61 6.89
C GLY A 193 2.96 17.42 5.74
N PHE A 194 2.30 17.45 4.57
CA PHE A 194 2.81 18.19 3.41
C PHE A 194 2.39 19.65 3.39
N THR A 195 1.22 20.01 3.92
CA THR A 195 0.70 21.40 3.83
C THR A 195 0.79 22.17 5.14
N GLY A 196 1.03 21.50 6.26
CA GLY A 196 1.03 22.12 7.59
C GLY A 196 -0.35 22.48 8.11
N SER A 197 -1.43 22.21 7.36
CA SER A 197 -2.79 22.59 7.75
C SER A 197 -3.80 21.48 7.46
N LYS A 198 -4.59 21.14 8.49
CA LYS A 198 -5.74 20.24 8.37
C LYS A 198 -6.85 20.81 7.49
N SER A 199 -6.95 22.14 7.34
CA SER A 199 -7.98 22.77 6.49
C SER A 199 -7.87 22.41 5.01
N ASN A 200 -6.70 21.94 4.56
CA ASN A 200 -6.49 21.50 3.18
C ASN A 200 -6.97 20.07 2.90
N ARG A 201 -7.44 19.34 3.92
CA ARG A 201 -7.89 17.95 3.80
C ARG A 201 -9.01 17.79 2.77
N ASP A 202 -10.01 18.67 2.78
CA ASP A 202 -11.15 18.58 1.86
C ASP A 202 -10.75 18.86 0.41
N LEU A 203 -9.74 19.70 0.18
CA LEU A 203 -9.19 19.95 -1.15
C LEU A 203 -8.51 18.70 -1.71
N ILE A 204 -7.70 18.03 -0.88
CA ILE A 204 -7.01 16.79 -1.26
C ILE A 204 -8.03 15.67 -1.47
N GLU A 205 -9.03 15.52 -0.60
CA GLU A 205 -10.08 14.54 -0.80
C GLU A 205 -10.89 14.80 -2.08
N LYS A 206 -11.25 16.06 -2.36
CA LYS A 206 -11.96 16.42 -3.58
C LYS A 206 -11.16 16.03 -4.82
N ALA A 207 -9.86 16.33 -4.84
CA ALA A 207 -8.96 15.92 -5.92
C ALA A 207 -8.86 14.39 -6.04
N PHE A 208 -8.72 13.68 -4.93
CA PHE A 208 -8.71 12.21 -4.92
C PHE A 208 -10.04 11.60 -5.40
N ASN A 209 -11.18 12.24 -5.13
CA ASN A 209 -12.48 11.76 -5.59
C ASN A 209 -12.63 11.86 -7.12
N ILE A 210 -12.01 12.84 -7.77
CA ILE A 210 -12.04 13.01 -9.23
C ILE A 210 -10.87 12.31 -9.94
N HIS A 211 -9.76 12.09 -9.24
CA HIS A 211 -8.57 11.37 -9.70
C HIS A 211 -8.13 10.39 -8.60
N PRO A 212 -8.69 9.17 -8.54
CA PRO A 212 -8.51 8.21 -7.44
C PRO A 212 -7.18 7.47 -7.50
N ASP A 213 -6.10 8.22 -7.69
CA ASP A 213 -4.73 7.74 -7.55
C ASP A 213 -4.03 8.54 -6.46
N LEU A 214 -4.04 8.02 -5.22
CA LEU A 214 -3.48 8.75 -4.09
C LEU A 214 -1.96 8.91 -4.21
N GLY A 215 -1.25 7.98 -4.86
CA GLY A 215 0.20 8.08 -5.08
C GLY A 215 0.53 9.24 -6.01
N GLU A 216 -0.18 9.34 -7.14
CA GLU A 216 -0.03 10.44 -8.10
C GLU A 216 -0.46 11.79 -7.49
N MET A 217 -1.59 11.81 -6.77
CA MET A 217 -2.03 13.02 -6.04
C MET A 217 -1.03 13.45 -4.98
N THR A 218 -0.39 12.51 -4.29
CA THR A 218 0.65 12.85 -3.32
C THR A 218 1.89 13.41 -3.99
N LYS A 219 2.29 12.85 -5.14
CA LYS A 219 3.42 13.37 -5.91
C LYS A 219 3.17 14.82 -6.37
N ILE A 220 1.99 15.08 -6.94
CA ILE A 220 1.56 16.44 -7.33
C ILE A 220 1.55 17.38 -6.11
N LEU A 221 0.98 16.93 -4.98
CA LEU A 221 0.95 17.73 -3.75
C LEU A 221 2.36 18.06 -3.24
N ALA A 222 3.29 17.10 -3.31
CA ALA A 222 4.64 17.25 -2.80
C ALA A 222 5.52 18.14 -3.71
N GLU A 223 5.38 18.02 -5.03
CA GLU A 223 6.19 18.74 -6.01
C GLU A 223 5.63 20.13 -6.36
N GLU A 224 4.31 20.24 -6.56
CA GLU A 224 3.65 21.47 -7.04
C GLU A 224 2.78 22.17 -5.99
N GLY A 225 2.54 21.51 -4.85
CA GLY A 225 1.80 22.09 -3.73
C GLY A 225 0.28 22.13 -3.89
N ILE A 226 -0.39 22.70 -2.89
CA ILE A 226 -1.85 22.68 -2.79
C ILE A 226 -2.56 23.45 -3.92
N SER A 227 -1.91 24.46 -4.50
CA SER A 227 -2.45 25.22 -5.62
C SER A 227 -2.72 24.34 -6.84
N LYS A 228 -1.85 23.36 -7.09
CA LYS A 228 -2.03 22.40 -8.20
C LYS A 228 -3.13 21.39 -7.92
N ILE A 229 -3.24 20.93 -6.68
CA ILE A 229 -4.32 20.02 -6.25
C ILE A 229 -5.71 20.63 -6.51
N LYS A 230 -5.85 21.96 -6.33
CA LYS A 230 -7.11 22.67 -6.65
C LYS A 230 -7.47 22.67 -8.14
N GLN A 231 -6.50 22.44 -9.02
CA GLN A 231 -6.66 22.44 -10.48
C GLN A 231 -6.87 21.05 -11.05
N VAL A 232 -6.86 19.99 -10.23
CA VAL A 232 -7.19 18.63 -10.68
C VAL A 232 -8.62 18.64 -11.23
N GLN A 233 -8.80 18.04 -12.41
CA GLN A 233 -10.06 17.96 -13.12
C GLN A 233 -10.32 16.53 -13.58
N VAL A 234 -11.57 16.27 -13.95
CA VAL A 234 -11.95 15.01 -14.59
C VAL A 234 -11.13 14.83 -15.87
N THR A 235 -10.44 13.70 -15.96
CA THR A 235 -9.57 13.38 -17.08
C THR A 235 -10.06 12.12 -17.78
N TYR A 236 -10.06 12.14 -19.12
CA TYR A 236 -10.43 10.96 -19.89
C TYR A 236 -9.54 9.76 -19.52
N GLY A 237 -10.15 8.58 -19.40
CA GLY A 237 -9.50 7.35 -18.98
C GLY A 237 -9.09 7.23 -17.50
N ILE A 238 -9.47 8.20 -16.67
CA ILE A 238 -9.30 8.13 -15.21
C ILE A 238 -10.69 8.12 -14.57
N PRO A 239 -11.14 7.02 -13.95
CA PRO A 239 -12.46 6.96 -13.37
C PRO A 239 -12.57 7.90 -12.18
N ILE A 240 -13.75 8.45 -11.94
CA ILE A 240 -14.11 9.20 -10.74
C ILE A 240 -14.58 8.22 -9.66
N ARG A 241 -14.37 8.50 -8.38
CA ARG A 241 -14.99 7.73 -7.31
C ARG A 241 -16.51 7.89 -7.38
N MET A 242 -17.20 6.79 -7.63
CA MET A 242 -18.65 6.78 -7.77
C MET A 242 -19.33 7.27 -6.48
N MET A 243 -20.28 8.19 -6.61
CA MET A 243 -21.11 8.66 -5.50
C MET A 243 -21.85 7.47 -4.86
N LEU A 244 -21.80 7.38 -3.53
CA LEU A 244 -22.47 6.32 -2.75
C LEU A 244 -23.81 6.81 -2.22
N ALA A 245 -24.71 5.87 -1.92
CA ALA A 245 -26.00 6.15 -1.30
C ALA A 245 -26.01 5.71 0.17
N SER A 246 -26.57 6.54 1.04
CA SER A 246 -26.89 6.15 2.42
C SER A 246 -28.18 5.34 2.46
N ARG A 247 -28.25 4.36 3.35
CA ARG A 247 -29.50 3.62 3.61
C ARG A 247 -30.37 4.44 4.55
N VAL A 248 -31.63 4.69 4.16
CA VAL A 248 -32.59 5.49 4.93
C VAL A 248 -33.93 4.73 4.97
N PRO A 249 -34.61 4.64 6.12
CA PRO A 249 -35.98 4.11 6.21
C PRO A 249 -36.95 4.93 5.35
N TYR A 250 -37.95 4.28 4.73
CA TYR A 250 -38.87 4.92 3.79
C TYR A 250 -39.54 6.18 4.37
N GLU A 251 -40.07 6.08 5.59
CA GLU A 251 -40.72 7.18 6.31
C GLU A 251 -39.81 8.40 6.58
N GLU A 252 -38.47 8.21 6.60
CA GLU A 252 -37.51 9.28 6.85
C GLU A 252 -36.99 9.96 5.57
N ILE A 253 -37.27 9.39 4.39
CA ILE A 253 -36.70 9.84 3.11
C ILE A 253 -37.02 11.32 2.89
N ILE A 254 -38.29 11.71 2.97
CA ILE A 254 -38.72 13.10 2.74
C ILE A 254 -38.11 14.06 3.76
N GLY A 255 -38.05 13.66 5.03
CA GLY A 255 -37.45 14.47 6.08
C GLY A 255 -35.95 14.72 5.88
N LYS A 256 -35.22 13.75 5.32
CA LYS A 256 -33.77 13.87 5.08
C LYS A 256 -33.40 14.49 3.73
N LEU A 257 -34.13 14.18 2.66
CA LEU A 257 -33.85 14.66 1.30
C LEU A 257 -34.50 16.01 1.02
N GLY A 258 -35.61 16.32 1.68
CA GLY A 258 -36.48 17.44 1.33
C GLY A 258 -37.26 17.19 0.03
N VAL A 259 -38.06 18.20 -0.35
CA VAL A 259 -38.84 18.21 -1.60
C VAL A 259 -38.51 19.46 -2.42
N PRO A 260 -38.41 19.35 -3.77
CA PRO A 260 -38.65 18.15 -4.57
C PRO A 260 -37.49 17.13 -4.52
N CYS A 261 -37.81 15.84 -4.70
CA CYS A 261 -36.83 14.76 -4.83
C CYS A 261 -37.09 13.91 -6.08
N VAL A 262 -36.06 13.25 -6.60
CA VAL A 262 -36.15 12.31 -7.72
C VAL A 262 -36.01 10.88 -7.20
N ALA A 263 -36.87 9.99 -7.67
CA ALA A 263 -36.80 8.56 -7.37
C ALA A 263 -36.54 7.77 -8.66
N GLU A 264 -35.55 6.89 -8.61
CA GLU A 264 -35.17 6.00 -9.71
C GLU A 264 -35.19 4.54 -9.25
N TYR A 265 -35.43 3.61 -10.17
CA TYR A 265 -35.33 2.19 -9.86
C TYR A 265 -33.89 1.81 -9.50
N LYS A 266 -33.72 1.18 -8.34
CA LYS A 266 -32.44 0.57 -7.97
C LYS A 266 -32.30 -0.78 -8.69
N LEU A 267 -31.61 -0.77 -9.82
CA LEU A 267 -31.31 -1.98 -10.58
C LEU A 267 -30.40 -2.93 -9.81
N ASP A 268 -30.57 -4.23 -10.04
CA ASP A 268 -29.70 -5.29 -9.51
C ASP A 268 -28.75 -5.77 -10.62
N GLY A 269 -27.53 -5.24 -10.61
CA GLY A 269 -26.54 -5.48 -11.66
C GLY A 269 -25.21 -4.79 -11.37
N GLU A 270 -24.34 -4.74 -12.39
CA GLU A 270 -23.02 -4.11 -12.27
C GLU A 270 -23.12 -2.60 -12.50
N ARG A 271 -22.47 -1.82 -11.62
CA ARG A 271 -22.38 -0.38 -11.80
C ARG A 271 -21.15 -0.06 -12.65
N LEU A 272 -21.37 0.51 -13.82
CA LEU A 272 -20.31 0.88 -14.76
C LEU A 272 -20.18 2.40 -14.87
N GLN A 273 -18.94 2.89 -14.89
CA GLN A 273 -18.61 4.23 -15.34
C GLN A 273 -18.04 4.14 -16.75
N ILE A 274 -18.70 4.79 -17.70
CA ILE A 274 -18.39 4.68 -19.12
C ILE A 274 -17.68 5.96 -19.56
N HIS A 275 -16.43 5.83 -19.98
CA HIS A 275 -15.66 6.91 -20.57
C HIS A 275 -15.61 6.70 -22.08
N LYS A 276 -15.93 7.73 -22.86
CA LYS A 276 -15.88 7.69 -24.32
C LYS A 276 -15.15 8.90 -24.87
N LYS A 277 -14.15 8.68 -25.72
CA LYS A 277 -13.45 9.73 -26.49
C LYS A 277 -13.30 9.28 -27.94
N GLY A 278 -14.16 9.83 -28.81
CA GLY A 278 -14.27 9.36 -30.19
C GLY A 278 -14.73 7.91 -30.24
N THR A 279 -13.89 7.02 -30.78
CA THR A 279 -14.11 5.57 -30.86
C THR A 279 -13.54 4.79 -29.69
N ASP A 280 -12.71 5.42 -28.85
CA ASP A 280 -12.16 4.78 -27.66
C ASP A 280 -13.22 4.78 -26.54
N ILE A 281 -13.48 3.59 -25.99
CA ILE A 281 -14.48 3.35 -24.94
C ILE A 281 -13.83 2.55 -23.84
N GLN A 282 -13.89 3.09 -22.62
CA GLN A 282 -13.40 2.44 -21.42
C GLN A 282 -14.52 2.27 -20.40
N LEU A 283 -14.59 1.08 -19.81
CA LEU A 283 -15.59 0.69 -18.83
C LEU A 283 -14.90 0.45 -17.49
N PHE A 284 -15.29 1.19 -16.47
CA PHE A 284 -14.77 1.01 -15.11
C PHE A 284 -15.85 0.42 -14.22
N SER A 285 -15.48 -0.61 -13.46
CA SER A 285 -16.36 -1.24 -12.47
C SER A 285 -16.59 -0.32 -11.26
N ARG A 286 -17.40 -0.78 -10.30
CA ARG A 286 -17.54 -0.11 -9.00
C ARG A 286 -16.22 -0.01 -8.20
N ARG A 287 -15.29 -0.95 -8.41
CA ARG A 287 -14.05 -1.10 -7.65
C ARG A 287 -12.85 -0.59 -8.41
#